data_AF-A0A483A8L0-F1
#
_entry.id   AF-A0A483A8L0-F1
#
_cell.length_a   1.000
_cell.length_b   1.000
_cell.length_c   1.000
_cell.angle_alpha   90.00
_cell.angle_beta   90.00
_cell.angle_gamma   90.00
#
_symmetry.space_group_name_H-M   'P 1'
#
loop_
_entity.id
_entity.type
_entity.pdbx_description
1 polymer ?
#
loop_
_entity_poly.entity_id
_entity_poly.type
_entity_poly.pdbx_seq_one_letter_code
_entity_poly.pdbx_strand_id
1 'polypeptide(L)'
;MPKNQAMPWQSYVDDEHKTVVFNLTMGESRFIDAASYFGTEIEASLFEDEASEPELEVFFTGTKIGGISAKIILNLVLDNQIIDILSNNIDESMRMPSGVTKTTFTAKGERAMSHLKIRALTFIPGTNLEEAMIENLFGKPDKIELADEGVSYWHYPQKGLRIIVDAEHKEVLEFYNQ
;
A
#
# COMPACT_ATOMS: atom_id res chain seq x y z
N MET A 1 -5.14 -6.46 -20.25
CA MET A 1 -3.96 -5.67 -19.82
C MET A 1 -3.95 -4.28 -20.48
N PRO A 2 -3.79 -3.20 -19.70
CA PRO A 2 -3.61 -1.84 -20.21
C PRO A 2 -2.25 -1.63 -20.90
N LYS A 3 -2.19 -0.75 -21.92
CA LYS A 3 -0.94 -0.45 -22.66
C LYS A 3 0.08 0.39 -21.87
N ASN A 4 -0.34 1.00 -20.76
CA ASN A 4 0.47 1.82 -19.86
C ASN A 4 0.07 1.47 -18.41
N GLN A 5 1.03 1.51 -17.49
CA GLN A 5 0.89 1.20 -16.06
C GLN A 5 1.52 2.29 -15.18
N ALA A 6 1.80 3.48 -15.69
CA ALA A 6 2.42 4.56 -14.93
C ALA A 6 1.48 5.23 -13.91
N MET A 7 0.17 4.92 -13.91
CA MET A 7 -0.83 5.61 -13.10
C MET A 7 -1.74 4.64 -12.33
N PRO A 8 -2.23 5.02 -11.14
CA PRO A 8 -3.02 4.12 -10.29
C PRO A 8 -4.34 3.69 -10.92
N TRP A 9 -4.99 4.54 -11.71
CA TRP A 9 -6.23 4.21 -12.42
C TRP A 9 -6.08 3.18 -13.54
N GLN A 10 -4.84 2.84 -13.90
CA GLN A 10 -4.52 1.80 -14.86
C GLN A 10 -4.44 0.42 -14.20
N SER A 11 -4.77 0.26 -12.92
CA SER A 11 -4.82 -1.06 -12.31
C SER A 11 -5.88 -1.96 -12.97
N TYR A 12 -5.65 -3.26 -12.86
CA TYR A 12 -6.54 -4.32 -13.34
C TYR A 12 -6.31 -5.60 -12.54
N VAL A 13 -7.27 -6.52 -12.62
CA VAL A 13 -7.09 -7.91 -12.16
C VAL A 13 -6.73 -8.77 -13.37
N ASP A 14 -5.67 -9.57 -13.24
CA ASP A 14 -5.21 -10.48 -14.29
C ASP A 14 -5.99 -11.81 -14.34
N ASP A 15 -5.59 -12.71 -15.25
CA ASP A 15 -6.26 -14.00 -15.46
C ASP A 15 -6.07 -14.97 -14.27
N GLU A 16 -5.09 -14.71 -13.40
CA GLU A 16 -4.82 -15.46 -12.16
C GLU A 16 -5.47 -14.82 -10.92
N HIS A 17 -6.38 -13.86 -11.14
CA HIS A 17 -7.07 -13.11 -10.09
C HIS A 17 -6.13 -12.31 -9.20
N LYS A 18 -5.00 -11.84 -9.76
CA LYS A 18 -4.07 -10.96 -9.06
C LYS A 18 -4.26 -9.52 -9.46
N THR A 19 -4.17 -8.64 -8.47
CA THR A 19 -4.20 -7.20 -8.67
C THR A 19 -2.85 -6.72 -9.20
N VAL A 20 -2.88 -6.01 -10.32
CA VAL A 20 -1.69 -5.42 -10.94
C VAL A 20 -1.84 -3.90 -10.98
N VAL A 21 -0.85 -3.19 -10.45
CA VAL A 21 -0.76 -1.72 -10.49
C VAL A 21 0.71 -1.31 -10.54
N PHE A 22 1.07 -0.29 -11.33
CA PHE A 22 2.47 0.14 -11.49
C PHE A 22 3.43 -0.94 -12.00
N ASN A 23 2.92 -1.92 -12.74
CA ASN A 23 3.63 -3.16 -13.12
C ASN A 23 4.04 -4.05 -11.93
N LEU A 24 3.44 -3.86 -10.76
CA LEU A 24 3.61 -4.70 -9.58
C LEU A 24 2.37 -5.58 -9.42
N THR A 25 2.59 -6.87 -9.24
CA THR A 25 1.55 -7.88 -9.04
C THR A 25 1.47 -8.24 -7.55
N MET A 26 0.32 -8.00 -6.93
CA MET A 26 0.12 -8.28 -5.51
C MET A 26 0.21 -9.79 -5.22
N GLY A 27 1.04 -10.15 -4.25
CA GLY A 27 1.37 -11.53 -3.88
C GLY A 27 2.51 -12.17 -4.69
N GLU A 28 3.10 -11.44 -5.65
CA GLU A 28 4.18 -11.94 -6.51
C GLU A 28 5.39 -11.02 -6.59
N SER A 29 5.18 -9.75 -6.92
CA SER A 29 6.23 -8.76 -6.97
C SER A 29 6.87 -8.58 -5.61
N ARG A 30 8.18 -8.39 -5.61
CA ARG A 30 8.99 -8.24 -4.41
C ARG A 30 9.17 -6.79 -4.06
N PHE A 31 9.49 -6.52 -2.80
CA PHE A 31 9.82 -5.16 -2.35
C PHE A 31 10.90 -4.50 -3.22
N ILE A 32 11.95 -5.25 -3.60
CA ILE A 32 13.02 -4.73 -4.46
C ILE A 32 12.52 -4.24 -5.84
N ASP A 33 11.46 -4.84 -6.36
CA ASP A 33 10.87 -4.43 -7.64
C ASP A 33 10.23 -3.04 -7.49
N ALA A 34 9.48 -2.81 -6.41
CA ALA A 34 8.84 -1.52 -6.12
C ALA A 34 9.84 -0.38 -5.83
N ALA A 35 10.94 -0.69 -5.13
CA ALA A 35 11.98 0.31 -4.84
C ALA A 35 12.56 0.95 -6.12
N SER A 36 12.61 0.20 -7.23
CA SER A 36 13.05 0.73 -8.52
C SER A 36 12.09 1.78 -9.12
N TYR A 37 10.81 1.75 -8.74
CA TYR A 37 9.79 2.66 -9.23
C TYR A 37 9.57 3.87 -8.32
N PHE A 38 9.64 3.68 -7.00
CA PHE A 38 9.21 4.69 -6.04
C PHE A 38 10.36 5.44 -5.37
N GLY A 39 11.60 4.95 -5.50
CA GLY A 39 12.80 5.59 -4.97
C GLY A 39 13.34 4.91 -3.71
N THR A 40 14.30 5.55 -3.05
CA THR A 40 15.13 4.95 -1.99
C THR A 40 14.91 5.55 -0.60
N GLU A 41 14.08 6.57 -0.46
CA GLU A 41 13.67 7.10 0.85
C GLU A 41 12.59 6.19 1.42
N ILE A 42 13.05 5.15 2.13
CA ILE A 42 12.22 4.12 2.72
C ILE A 42 12.36 4.15 4.24
N GLU A 43 11.25 3.97 4.93
CA GLU A 43 11.24 3.57 6.34
C GLU A 43 10.40 2.29 6.42
N ALA A 44 10.97 1.21 6.94
CA ALA A 44 10.21 0.00 7.22
C ALA A 44 9.78 -0.05 8.69
N SER A 45 8.53 -0.38 8.94
CA SER A 45 7.97 -0.50 10.29
C SER A 45 7.09 -1.73 10.41
N LEU A 46 7.25 -2.47 11.50
CA LEU A 46 6.33 -3.52 11.91
C LEU A 46 5.34 -2.95 12.92
N PHE A 47 4.06 -3.12 12.65
CA PHE A 47 2.96 -2.76 13.54
C PHE A 47 2.33 -4.01 14.13
N GLU A 48 2.25 -4.06 15.46
CA GLU A 48 1.72 -5.20 16.21
C GLU A 48 0.63 -4.73 17.18
N ASP A 49 -0.53 -5.37 17.11
CA ASP A 49 -1.64 -5.20 18.05
C ASP A 49 -2.10 -6.59 18.54
N GLU A 50 -2.68 -6.66 19.73
CA GLU A 50 -3.18 -7.93 20.30
C GLU A 50 -4.40 -8.47 19.53
N ALA A 51 -5.10 -7.60 18.79
CA ALA A 51 -6.33 -7.92 18.09
C ALA A 51 -6.16 -8.26 16.60
N SER A 52 -4.99 -8.00 16.00
CA SER A 52 -4.76 -8.18 14.56
C SER A 52 -3.45 -8.87 14.24
N GLU A 53 -3.32 -9.37 13.02
CA GLU A 53 -2.05 -9.89 12.52
C GLU A 53 -1.01 -8.75 12.43
N PRO A 54 0.29 -9.05 12.65
CA PRO A 54 1.34 -8.07 12.46
C PRO A 54 1.41 -7.56 11.02
N GLU A 55 1.64 -6.26 10.86
CA GLU A 55 1.75 -5.62 9.54
C GLU A 55 3.13 -5.03 9.34
N LEU A 56 3.88 -5.59 8.38
CA LEU A 56 5.16 -5.02 7.97
C LEU A 56 4.93 -4.05 6.82
N GLU A 57 5.11 -2.76 7.09
CA GLU A 57 4.91 -1.67 6.16
C GLU A 57 6.21 -1.03 5.71
N VAL A 58 6.29 -0.67 4.43
CA VAL A 58 7.37 0.18 3.89
C VAL A 58 6.78 1.47 3.33
N PHE A 59 7.23 2.59 3.89
CA PHE A 59 6.77 3.92 3.52
C PHE A 59 7.70 4.57 2.51
N PHE A 60 7.12 5.15 1.46
CA PHE A 60 7.78 6.04 0.50
C PHE A 60 7.09 7.41 0.56
N THR A 61 7.76 8.40 1.15
CA THR A 61 7.12 9.68 1.51
C THR A 61 7.23 10.78 0.44
N GLY A 62 8.12 10.62 -0.53
CA GLY A 62 8.44 11.63 -1.56
C GLY A 62 8.24 11.16 -3.01
N THR A 63 7.47 10.11 -3.25
CA THR A 63 7.37 9.48 -4.58
C THR A 63 6.77 10.43 -5.62
N LYS A 64 7.41 10.54 -6.78
CA LYS A 64 6.84 11.17 -7.98
C LYS A 64 6.65 10.11 -9.05
N ILE A 65 5.40 9.78 -9.36
CA ILE A 65 5.06 8.79 -10.39
C ILE A 65 4.05 9.38 -11.36
N GLY A 66 4.33 9.23 -12.66
CA GLY A 66 3.48 9.80 -13.72
C GLY A 66 3.31 11.33 -13.66
N GLY A 67 4.18 12.05 -12.93
CA GLY A 67 4.07 13.49 -12.71
C GLY A 67 3.23 13.89 -11.49
N ILE A 68 2.73 12.92 -10.72
CA ILE A 68 1.97 13.14 -9.49
C ILE A 68 2.86 12.82 -8.29
N SER A 69 2.90 13.73 -7.32
CA SER A 69 3.50 13.45 -6.01
C SER A 69 2.54 12.61 -5.18
N ALA A 70 3.03 11.58 -4.51
CA ALA A 70 2.22 10.72 -3.65
C ALA A 70 3.05 10.12 -2.51
N LYS A 71 2.35 9.75 -1.43
CA LYS A 71 2.88 8.79 -0.45
C LYS A 71 2.46 7.40 -0.90
N ILE A 72 3.39 6.45 -0.79
CA ILE A 72 3.12 5.03 -1.06
C ILE A 72 3.46 4.24 0.18
N ILE A 73 2.61 3.29 0.52
CA ILE A 73 2.83 2.33 1.60
C ILE A 73 2.70 0.94 0.99
N LEU A 74 3.69 0.07 1.22
CA LEU A 74 3.61 -1.33 0.84
C LEU A 74 3.44 -2.17 2.09
N ASN A 75 2.41 -3.01 2.13
CA ASN A 75 2.35 -4.07 3.13
C ASN A 75 3.06 -5.30 2.56
N LEU A 76 4.07 -5.80 3.25
CA LEU A 76 4.84 -6.97 2.84
C LEU A 76 4.27 -8.23 3.48
N VAL A 77 4.37 -9.36 2.76
CA VAL A 77 4.06 -10.68 3.32
C VAL A 77 5.16 -11.03 4.32
N LEU A 78 4.79 -11.13 5.59
CA LEU A 78 5.67 -11.71 6.62
C LEU A 78 5.74 -13.22 6.44
N ASP A 79 6.97 -13.75 6.43
CA ASP A 79 7.22 -15.18 6.54
C ASP A 79 8.07 -15.48 7.77
N ASN A 80 8.07 -16.74 8.21
CA ASN A 80 8.81 -17.11 9.41
C ASN A 80 10.34 -16.94 9.26
N GLN A 81 10.87 -16.86 8.04
CA GLN A 81 12.31 -16.74 7.81
C GLN A 81 12.79 -15.32 8.10
N ILE A 82 11.96 -14.31 7.84
CA ILE A 82 12.33 -12.92 8.06
C ILE A 82 12.18 -12.48 9.51
N ILE A 83 11.25 -13.08 10.28
CA ILE A 83 10.98 -12.70 11.69
C ILE A 83 12.26 -12.73 12.52
N ASP A 84 13.00 -13.84 12.52
CA ASP A 84 14.25 -13.97 13.30
C ASP A 84 15.29 -12.93 12.90
N ILE A 85 15.37 -12.61 11.60
CA ILE A 85 16.29 -11.58 11.10
C ILE A 85 15.85 -10.21 11.62
N LEU A 86 14.56 -9.87 11.51
CA LEU A 86 14.03 -8.58 11.95
C LEU A 86 14.20 -8.37 13.45
N SER A 87 13.89 -9.38 14.28
CA SER A 87 14.07 -9.30 15.74
C SER A 87 15.52 -9.05 16.16
N ASN A 88 16.49 -9.53 15.39
CA ASN A 88 17.92 -9.28 15.63
C ASN A 88 18.44 -7.96 15.06
N ASN A 89 17.59 -7.19 14.37
CA ASN A 89 17.98 -5.97 13.66
C ASN A 89 17.00 -4.80 13.93
N ILE A 90 16.36 -4.77 15.10
CA ILE A 90 15.51 -3.66 15.57
C ILE A 90 16.36 -2.40 15.80
N ASP A 91 15.84 -1.25 15.37
CA ASP A 91 16.41 0.08 15.67
C ASP A 91 15.66 0.73 16.85
N GLU A 92 14.34 0.85 16.74
CA GLU A 92 13.47 1.37 17.80
C GLU A 92 12.21 0.52 17.92
N SER A 93 11.65 0.40 19.13
CA SER A 93 10.33 -0.19 19.37
C SER A 93 9.56 0.65 20.39
N MET A 94 8.38 1.11 20.01
CA MET A 94 7.57 2.06 20.77
C MET A 94 6.10 1.61 20.82
N ARG A 95 5.54 1.53 22.02
CA ARG A 95 4.08 1.39 22.21
C ARG A 95 3.40 2.74 22.01
N MET A 96 2.55 2.83 21.00
CA MET A 96 1.77 4.04 20.68
C MET A 96 0.59 4.20 21.65
N PRO A 97 0.03 5.42 21.80
CA PRO A 97 -1.17 5.65 22.62
C PRO A 97 -2.39 4.81 22.21
N SER A 98 -2.47 4.40 20.95
CA SER A 98 -3.49 3.50 20.42
C SER A 98 -3.40 2.07 20.96
N GLY A 99 -2.28 1.69 21.58
CA GLY A 99 -1.99 0.32 21.99
C GLY A 99 -1.13 -0.47 20.99
N VAL A 100 -1.05 -0.01 19.74
CA VAL A 100 -0.20 -0.60 18.69
C VAL A 100 1.27 -0.40 19.02
N THR A 101 2.08 -1.45 18.86
CA THR A 101 3.55 -1.37 18.94
C THR A 101 4.10 -1.10 17.56
N LYS A 102 4.83 0.01 17.38
CA LYS A 102 5.59 0.30 16.16
C LYS A 102 7.05 -0.07 16.40
N THR A 103 7.59 -0.95 15.57
CA THR A 103 9.00 -1.36 15.59
C THR A 103 9.67 -0.98 14.27
N THR A 104 10.75 -0.21 14.32
CA THR A 104 11.60 0.14 13.17
C THR A 104 12.86 -0.72 13.16
N PHE A 105 13.58 -0.71 12.04
CA PHE A 105 14.70 -1.62 11.82
C PHE A 105 15.96 -0.88 11.39
N THR A 106 17.10 -1.44 11.76
CA THR A 106 18.39 -0.99 11.25
C THR A 106 18.46 -1.18 9.73
N ALA A 107 19.36 -0.47 9.06
CA ALA A 107 19.59 -0.63 7.61
C ALA A 107 19.91 -2.08 7.18
N LYS A 108 20.39 -2.94 8.09
CA LYS A 108 20.57 -4.38 7.81
C LYS A 108 19.24 -5.14 7.80
N GLY A 109 18.36 -4.83 8.75
CA GLY A 109 17.00 -5.39 8.79
C GLY A 109 16.19 -4.98 7.57
N GLU A 110 16.21 -3.70 7.21
CA GLU A 110 15.50 -3.18 6.02
C GLU A 110 15.96 -3.86 4.72
N ARG A 111 17.29 -4.02 4.53
CA ARG A 111 17.82 -4.71 3.35
C ARG A 111 17.39 -6.18 3.28
N ALA A 112 17.22 -6.85 4.41
CA ALA A 112 16.79 -8.24 4.44
C ALA A 112 15.38 -8.42 3.85
N MET A 113 14.53 -7.39 3.91
CA MET A 113 13.15 -7.42 3.41
C MET A 113 13.05 -7.41 1.87
N SER A 114 14.15 -7.17 1.15
CA SER A 114 14.16 -6.98 -0.32
C SER A 114 13.44 -8.08 -1.12
N HIS A 115 13.46 -9.31 -0.61
CA HIS A 115 12.87 -10.48 -1.26
C HIS A 115 11.40 -10.73 -0.90
N LEU A 116 10.89 -10.05 0.14
CA LEU A 116 9.51 -10.23 0.59
C LEU A 116 8.55 -9.76 -0.50
N LYS A 117 7.45 -10.49 -0.61
CA LYS A 117 6.38 -10.21 -1.57
C LYS A 117 5.51 -9.05 -1.07
N ILE A 118 4.99 -8.27 -1.99
CA ILE A 118 4.05 -7.19 -1.70
C ILE A 118 2.65 -7.80 -1.55
N ARG A 119 2.04 -7.68 -0.38
CA ARG A 119 0.66 -8.12 -0.11
C ARG A 119 -0.35 -7.10 -0.63
N ALA A 120 -0.08 -5.83 -0.37
CA ALA A 120 -0.94 -4.71 -0.74
C ALA A 120 -0.10 -3.45 -1.00
N LEU A 121 -0.68 -2.51 -1.75
CA LEU A 121 -0.13 -1.20 -2.01
C LEU A 121 -1.18 -0.14 -1.69
N THR A 122 -0.80 0.84 -0.88
CA THR A 122 -1.61 2.03 -0.61
C THR A 122 -0.98 3.23 -1.28
N PHE A 123 -1.79 4.00 -2.01
CA PHE A 123 -1.41 5.21 -2.72
C PHE A 123 -2.22 6.39 -2.20
N ILE A 124 -1.54 7.40 -1.66
CA ILE A 124 -2.15 8.62 -1.14
C ILE A 124 -1.66 9.80 -1.99
N PRO A 125 -2.52 10.38 -2.85
CA PRO A 125 -2.13 11.46 -3.73
C PRO A 125 -1.74 12.74 -2.96
N GLY A 126 -0.83 13.51 -3.54
CA GLY A 126 -0.42 14.82 -3.06
C GLY A 126 -1.56 15.86 -3.15
N THR A 127 -2.47 15.67 -4.10
CA THR A 127 -3.64 16.50 -4.37
C THR A 127 -4.92 15.76 -4.01
N ASN A 128 -5.99 16.49 -3.68
CA ASN A 128 -7.31 15.90 -3.48
C ASN A 128 -7.88 15.36 -4.80
N LEU A 129 -8.53 14.20 -4.75
CA LEU A 129 -9.24 13.60 -5.86
C LEU A 129 -10.75 13.69 -5.58
N GLU A 130 -11.35 14.80 -5.97
CA GLU A 130 -12.80 14.97 -5.86
C GLU A 130 -13.55 13.80 -6.52
N GLU A 131 -14.74 13.47 -6.01
CA GLU A 131 -15.56 12.33 -6.48
C GLU A 131 -15.71 12.27 -8.01
N ALA A 132 -15.98 13.41 -8.65
CA ALA A 132 -16.10 13.49 -10.11
C ALA A 132 -14.79 13.15 -10.83
N MET A 133 -13.64 13.49 -10.24
CA MET A 133 -12.33 13.12 -10.76
C MET A 133 -12.05 11.63 -10.58
N ILE A 134 -12.46 11.05 -9.44
CA ILE A 134 -12.39 9.60 -9.20
C ILE A 134 -13.20 8.87 -10.28
N GLU A 135 -14.46 9.25 -10.50
CA GLU A 135 -15.30 8.59 -11.51
C GLU A 135 -14.71 8.73 -12.93
N ASN A 136 -14.12 9.88 -13.26
CA ASN A 136 -13.48 10.09 -14.56
C ASN A 136 -12.22 9.24 -14.77
N LEU A 137 -11.45 9.00 -13.70
CA LEU A 137 -10.21 8.22 -13.77
C LEU A 137 -10.47 6.71 -13.68
N PHE A 138 -11.34 6.29 -12.76
CA PHE A 138 -11.55 4.89 -12.40
C PHE A 138 -12.82 4.28 -12.99
N GLY A 139 -13.76 5.12 -13.47
CA GLY A 139 -15.13 4.71 -13.79
C GLY A 139 -16.04 4.76 -12.56
N LYS A 140 -17.27 4.25 -12.70
CA LYS A 140 -18.19 4.14 -11.55
C LYS A 140 -17.81 2.95 -10.66
N PRO A 141 -17.90 3.08 -9.33
CA PRO A 141 -17.68 1.95 -8.43
C PRO A 141 -18.78 0.90 -8.59
N ASP A 142 -18.40 -0.36 -8.38
CA ASP A 142 -19.34 -1.49 -8.36
C ASP A 142 -20.18 -1.51 -7.08
N LYS A 143 -19.60 -1.04 -5.98
CA LYS A 143 -20.25 -0.91 -4.67
C LYS A 143 -19.73 0.32 -3.93
N ILE A 144 -20.62 1.07 -3.32
CA ILE A 144 -20.30 2.09 -2.32
C ILE A 144 -20.80 1.59 -0.97
N GLU A 145 -19.90 1.49 -0.01
CA GLU A 145 -20.21 1.16 1.38
C GLU A 145 -20.00 2.40 2.25
N LEU A 146 -21.05 2.82 2.96
CA LEU A 146 -20.96 3.93 3.90
C LEU A 146 -20.32 3.41 5.18
N ALA A 147 -19.24 4.07 5.60
CA ALA A 147 -18.65 3.90 6.91
C ALA A 147 -19.19 5.00 7.85
N ASP A 148 -18.45 5.33 8.90
CA ASP A 148 -18.81 6.39 9.83
C ASP A 148 -18.31 7.78 9.38
N GLU A 149 -18.93 8.84 9.92
CA GLU A 149 -18.42 10.23 9.88
C GLU A 149 -18.10 10.80 8.48
N GLY A 150 -18.89 10.43 7.46
CA GLY A 150 -18.72 10.97 6.10
C GLY A 150 -17.63 10.26 5.28
N VAL A 151 -17.11 9.14 5.80
CA VAL A 151 -16.22 8.25 5.06
C VAL A 151 -17.05 7.23 4.27
N SER A 152 -16.64 6.95 3.04
CA SER A 152 -17.21 5.88 2.22
C SER A 152 -16.13 5.06 1.53
N TYR A 153 -16.39 3.76 1.38
CA TYR A 153 -15.54 2.82 0.68
C TYR A 153 -16.11 2.51 -0.69
N TRP A 154 -15.38 2.90 -1.72
CA TRP A 154 -15.74 2.70 -3.12
C TRP A 154 -14.96 1.50 -3.65
N HIS A 155 -15.68 0.44 -3.99
CA HIS A 155 -15.07 -0.81 -4.41
C HIS A 155 -15.05 -0.93 -5.93
N TYR A 156 -13.89 -1.31 -6.46
CA TYR A 156 -13.65 -1.62 -7.86
C TYR A 156 -13.00 -3.01 -7.98
N PRO A 157 -13.74 -4.11 -7.81
CA PRO A 157 -13.19 -5.47 -7.86
C PRO A 157 -12.40 -5.78 -9.13
N GLN A 158 -12.84 -5.27 -10.30
CA GLN A 158 -12.13 -5.48 -11.59
C GLN A 158 -10.77 -4.76 -11.66
N LYS A 159 -10.50 -3.88 -10.69
CA LYS A 159 -9.26 -3.12 -10.53
C LYS A 159 -8.45 -3.55 -9.31
N GLY A 160 -8.96 -4.51 -8.54
CA GLY A 160 -8.36 -4.93 -7.28
C GLY A 160 -8.24 -3.80 -6.27
N LEU A 161 -9.18 -2.85 -6.32
CA LEU A 161 -9.03 -1.54 -5.69
C LEU A 161 -10.21 -1.25 -4.76
N ARG A 162 -9.88 -0.69 -3.59
CA ARG A 162 -10.80 0.09 -2.75
C ARG A 162 -10.30 1.53 -2.67
N ILE A 163 -11.21 2.49 -2.82
CA ILE A 163 -10.93 3.90 -2.57
C ILE A 163 -11.68 4.32 -1.31
N ILE A 164 -10.95 4.82 -0.31
CA ILE A 164 -11.52 5.49 0.85
C ILE A 164 -11.71 6.95 0.46
N VAL A 165 -12.97 7.37 0.38
CA VAL A 165 -13.37 8.74 0.13
C VAL A 165 -13.79 9.35 1.47
N ASP A 166 -13.12 10.43 1.85
CA ASP A 166 -13.31 11.14 3.11
C ASP A 166 -13.52 12.63 2.78
N ALA A 167 -14.54 13.26 3.36
CA ALA A 167 -14.85 14.66 3.10
C ALA A 167 -13.85 15.64 3.74
N GLU A 168 -13.14 15.21 4.79
CA GLU A 168 -12.20 16.02 5.57
C GLU A 168 -10.74 15.67 5.30
N HIS A 169 -10.46 14.43 4.88
CA HIS A 169 -9.12 13.94 4.60
C HIS A 169 -8.90 13.58 3.14
N LYS A 170 -7.62 13.35 2.79
CA LYS A 170 -7.25 12.90 1.45
C LYS A 170 -7.80 11.52 1.17
N GLU A 171 -8.17 11.29 -0.08
CA GLU A 171 -8.61 9.99 -0.54
C GLU A 171 -7.45 8.99 -0.51
N VAL A 172 -7.73 7.75 -0.11
CA VAL A 172 -6.74 6.68 0.01
C VAL A 172 -7.09 5.56 -0.96
N LEU A 173 -6.15 5.20 -1.83
CA LEU A 173 -6.35 4.14 -2.82
C LEU A 173 -5.59 2.89 -2.35
N GLU A 174 -6.30 1.80 -2.12
CA GLU A 174 -5.75 0.55 -1.61
C GLU A 174 -5.90 -0.56 -2.64
N PHE A 175 -4.77 -1.12 -3.06
CA PHE A 175 -4.69 -2.18 -4.05
C PHE A 175 -4.28 -3.50 -3.37
N TYR A 176 -5.12 -4.52 -3.49
CA TYR A 176 -4.92 -5.83 -2.89
C TYR A 176 -5.67 -6.90 -3.68
N ASN A 177 -5.29 -8.17 -3.52
CA ASN A 177 -6.05 -9.28 -4.08
C ASN A 177 -7.36 -9.42 -3.29
N GLN A 178 -8.50 -9.33 -3.99
CA GLN A 178 -9.85 -9.42 -3.39
C GLN A 178 -10.22 -10.83 -2.97
#